data_AF-A0A417UBY3-F1
#
_entry.id   AF-A0A417UBY3-F1
#
_cell.length_a   1.000
_cell.length_b   1.000
_cell.length_c   1.000
_cell.angle_alpha   90.00
_cell.angle_beta   90.00
_cell.angle_gamma   90.00
#
_symmetry.space_group_name_H-M   'P 1'
#
loop_
_entity.id
_entity.type
_entity.pdbx_description
1 polymer ?
#
loop_
_entity_poly.entity_id
_entity_poly.type
_entity_poly.pdbx_seq_one_letter_code
_entity_poly.pdbx_strand_id
1 'polypeptide(L)'
;MNKRQEQQIVDYYSTTDRYIRSDRYSDSNQTVFTKENDRYQWLVLEQKSQHDVEVRQTDSHGTITTRDNYELTRNIPKCVGVERLCKDANMQIPFTADEINLIYQFGEQSKAETCAHLSAILPQIKDNDTKQIVCSTLKKLNVLSEETYAELTATTKRRKLTERDHSIKVRLSKAEKQLKEPTITEGKQNRIGRKGKAGMEL
;
A
#
# COMPACT_ATOMS: atom_id res chain seq x y z
N MET A 1 16.64 -6.62 -0.41
CA MET A 1 15.47 -6.29 -1.28
C MET A 1 15.82 -6.61 -2.72
N ASN A 2 14.88 -7.15 -3.52
CA ASN A 2 15.15 -7.36 -4.94
C ASN A 2 14.87 -6.09 -5.78
N LYS A 3 15.45 -5.98 -6.98
CA LYS A 3 15.31 -4.78 -7.85
C LYS A 3 13.86 -4.43 -8.19
N ARG A 4 12.97 -5.42 -8.27
CA ARG A 4 11.56 -5.20 -8.58
C ARG A 4 10.82 -4.55 -7.41
N GLN A 5 11.06 -5.05 -6.19
CA GLN A 5 10.53 -4.47 -4.96
C GLN A 5 11.05 -3.05 -4.74
N GLU A 6 12.35 -2.84 -4.99
CA GLU A 6 12.98 -1.52 -4.92
C GLU A 6 12.30 -0.52 -5.86
N GLN A 7 12.20 -0.86 -7.14
CA GLN A 7 11.56 0.01 -8.13
C GLN A 7 10.10 0.29 -7.77
N GLN A 8 9.37 -0.73 -7.31
CA GLN A 8 7.98 -0.57 -6.90
C GLN A 8 7.83 0.40 -5.71
N ILE A 9 8.74 0.37 -4.73
CA ILE A 9 8.75 1.36 -3.65
C ILE A 9 9.06 2.74 -4.21
N VAL A 10 10.08 2.89 -5.05
CA VAL A 10 10.46 4.18 -5.66
C VAL A 10 9.31 4.80 -6.45
N ASP A 11 8.54 3.99 -7.17
CA ASP A 11 7.36 4.43 -7.93
C ASP A 11 6.24 4.98 -7.04
N TYR A 12 6.20 4.63 -5.75
CA TYR A 12 5.27 5.20 -4.79
C TYR A 12 5.62 6.61 -4.33
N TYR A 13 6.88 7.03 -4.51
CA TYR A 13 7.34 8.38 -4.12
C TYR A 13 7.61 9.26 -5.33
N SER A 14 8.03 8.68 -6.46
CA SER A 14 8.37 9.41 -7.69
C SER A 14 7.21 10.28 -8.19
N THR A 15 7.38 11.59 -8.19
CA THR A 15 6.40 12.53 -8.77
C THR A 15 6.76 12.80 -10.23
N THR A 16 6.51 14.01 -10.74
CA THR A 16 6.83 14.44 -12.10
C THR A 16 8.32 14.34 -12.42
N ASP A 17 9.18 14.49 -11.40
CA ASP A 17 10.63 14.33 -11.54
C ASP A 17 11.04 12.91 -11.16
N ARG A 18 11.76 12.22 -12.04
CA ARG A 18 12.25 10.87 -11.78
C ARG A 18 13.40 10.91 -10.79
N TYR A 19 13.29 10.09 -9.75
CA TYR A 19 14.40 9.69 -8.91
C TYR A 19 15.40 8.85 -9.72
N ILE A 20 16.69 9.20 -9.63
CA ILE A 20 17.80 8.51 -10.27
C ILE A 20 18.63 7.84 -9.17
N ARG A 21 18.93 6.55 -9.33
CA ARG A 21 19.78 5.83 -8.39
C ARG A 21 21.18 6.44 -8.35
N SER A 22 21.68 6.69 -7.14
CA SER A 22 23.04 7.18 -6.91
C SER A 22 23.97 6.05 -6.50
N ASP A 23 24.86 5.65 -7.40
CA ASP A 23 25.90 4.65 -7.09
C ASP A 23 26.92 5.19 -6.07
N ARG A 24 27.06 6.51 -5.95
CA ARG A 24 27.98 7.15 -5.01
C ARG A 24 27.54 7.02 -3.55
N TYR A 25 26.23 7.09 -3.29
CA TYR A 25 25.67 7.11 -1.94
C TYR A 25 24.97 5.80 -1.55
N SER A 26 24.82 4.87 -2.50
CA SER A 26 24.29 3.53 -2.24
C SER A 26 25.39 2.57 -1.77
N ASP A 27 25.02 1.62 -0.93
CA ASP A 27 25.89 0.55 -0.44
C ASP A 27 25.12 -0.78 -0.33
N SER A 28 25.65 -1.74 0.45
CA SER A 28 25.00 -3.05 0.65
C SER A 28 23.69 -2.99 1.45
N ASN A 29 23.51 -1.96 2.26
CA ASN A 29 22.43 -1.83 3.24
C ASN A 29 21.41 -0.77 2.83
N GLN A 30 21.79 0.22 2.02
CA GLN A 30 20.88 1.24 1.52
C GLN A 30 21.03 1.48 0.01
N THR A 31 19.89 1.78 -0.62
CA THR A 31 19.86 2.37 -1.96
C THR A 31 19.40 3.81 -1.86
N VAL A 32 20.22 4.72 -2.37
CA VAL A 32 19.95 6.16 -2.38
C VAL A 32 19.59 6.60 -3.79
N PHE A 33 18.50 7.34 -3.91
CA PHE A 33 18.08 7.98 -5.14
C PHE A 33 18.07 9.50 -4.95
N THR A 34 18.46 10.23 -5.98
CA THR A 34 18.50 11.70 -6.01
C THR A 34 17.76 12.21 -7.24
N LYS A 35 17.31 13.46 -7.22
CA LYS A 35 16.85 14.13 -8.45
C LYS A 35 18.05 14.69 -9.23
N GLU A 36 17.86 14.86 -10.53
CA GLU A 36 18.88 15.45 -11.40
C GLU A 36 19.14 16.91 -10.97
N ASN A 37 20.41 17.26 -10.78
CA ASN A 37 20.86 18.59 -10.28
C ASN A 37 20.40 19.00 -8.88
N ASP A 38 19.80 18.09 -8.10
CA ASP A 38 19.39 18.37 -6.71
C ASP A 38 20.25 17.59 -5.71
N ARG A 39 20.90 18.32 -4.79
CA ARG A 39 21.78 17.74 -3.76
C ARG A 39 21.07 17.46 -2.44
N TYR A 40 19.81 17.86 -2.30
CA TYR A 40 19.06 17.82 -1.05
C TYR A 40 17.86 16.88 -1.12
N GLN A 41 17.19 16.76 -2.26
CA GLN A 41 16.03 15.87 -2.43
C GLN A 41 16.46 14.43 -2.70
N TRP A 42 16.44 13.64 -1.64
CA TRP A 42 16.85 12.23 -1.64
C TRP A 42 15.65 11.35 -1.32
N LEU A 43 15.68 10.14 -1.87
CA LEU A 43 14.86 9.02 -1.46
C LEU A 43 15.80 7.88 -1.07
N VAL A 44 15.78 7.50 0.19
CA VAL A 44 16.67 6.47 0.75
C VAL A 44 15.83 5.26 1.13
N LEU A 45 16.17 4.10 0.58
CA LEU A 45 15.60 2.80 0.93
C LEU A 45 16.66 2.04 1.72
N GLU A 46 16.47 1.94 3.03
CA GLU A 46 17.41 1.29 3.96
C GLU A 46 16.87 -0.07 4.42
N GLN A 47 17.65 -1.12 4.18
CA GLN A 47 17.34 -2.48 4.60
C GLN A 47 17.63 -2.65 6.11
N LYS A 48 16.57 -2.71 6.92
CA LYS A 48 16.70 -2.87 8.39
C LYS A 48 16.82 -4.32 8.81
N SER A 49 16.18 -5.23 8.09
CA SER A 49 16.24 -6.69 8.31
C SER A 49 16.11 -7.43 6.97
N GLN A 50 16.08 -8.77 6.95
CA GLN A 50 15.80 -9.52 5.71
C GLN A 50 14.44 -9.15 5.07
N HIS A 51 13.47 -8.73 5.89
CA HIS A 51 12.11 -8.47 5.47
C HIS A 51 11.68 -7.01 5.65
N ASP A 52 12.45 -6.18 6.35
CA ASP A 52 12.04 -4.82 6.66
C ASP A 52 12.90 -3.79 5.93
N VAL A 53 12.22 -2.80 5.33
CA VAL A 53 12.82 -1.65 4.66
C VAL A 53 12.21 -0.37 5.22
N GLU A 54 13.07 0.55 5.65
CA GLU A 54 12.69 1.92 5.96
C GLU A 54 12.92 2.78 4.72
N VAL A 55 11.95 3.64 4.42
CA VAL A 55 12.02 4.62 3.33
C VAL A 55 12.04 6.01 3.94
N ARG A 56 13.04 6.81 3.58
CA ARG A 56 13.17 8.21 3.99
C ARG A 56 13.20 9.11 2.76
N GLN A 57 12.34 10.13 2.74
CA GLN A 57 12.33 11.16 1.69
C GLN A 57 12.69 12.50 2.31
N THR A 58 13.46 13.32 1.59
CA THR A 58 13.82 14.67 2.00
C THR A 58 13.26 15.75 1.07
N ASP A 59 13.03 16.93 1.63
CA ASP A 59 12.69 18.15 0.88
C ASP A 59 13.92 18.80 0.21
N SER A 60 13.69 19.95 -0.43
CA SER A 60 14.74 20.76 -1.09
C SER A 60 15.78 21.37 -0.14
N HIS A 61 15.61 21.21 1.18
CA HIS A 61 16.55 21.63 2.21
C HIS A 61 17.28 20.45 2.87
N GLY A 62 16.97 19.22 2.46
CA GLY A 62 17.55 18.00 3.03
C GLY A 62 16.87 17.55 4.32
N THR A 63 15.71 18.12 4.66
CA THR A 63 14.94 17.75 5.85
C THR A 63 14.10 16.52 5.54
N ILE A 64 14.13 15.51 6.42
CA ILE A 64 13.31 14.30 6.25
C ILE A 64 11.83 14.66 6.43
N THR A 65 11.06 14.62 5.35
CA THR A 65 9.61 14.90 5.35
C THR A 65 8.76 13.65 5.53
N THR A 66 9.29 12.50 5.12
CA THR A 66 8.60 11.22 5.14
C THR A 66 9.50 10.13 5.70
N ARG A 67 8.94 9.30 6.58
CA ARG A 67 9.53 8.03 7.01
C ARG A 67 8.47 6.93 6.97
N ASP A 68 8.62 5.98 6.07
CA ASP A 68 7.68 4.87 5.90
C ASP A 68 8.39 3.53 6.08
N ASN A 69 7.70 2.53 6.62
CA ASN A 69 8.23 1.19 6.83
C ASN A 69 7.48 0.19 5.95
N TYR A 70 8.23 -0.70 5.32
CA TYR A 70 7.72 -1.75 4.43
C TYR A 70 8.21 -3.12 4.85
N GLU A 71 7.29 -4.07 4.79
CA GLU A 71 7.54 -5.49 4.96
C GLU A 71 7.60 -6.18 3.58
N LEU A 72 8.65 -6.95 3.33
CA LEU A 72 8.99 -7.61 2.07
C LEU A 72 8.62 -9.11 2.07
N THR A 73 7.60 -9.52 2.82
CA THR A 73 7.23 -10.94 2.97
C THR A 73 6.57 -11.56 1.74
N ARG A 74 6.27 -10.78 0.70
CA ARG A 74 5.64 -11.25 -0.55
C ARG A 74 6.25 -10.56 -1.77
N ASN A 75 5.68 -10.87 -2.95
CA ASN A 75 6.06 -10.24 -4.21
C ASN A 75 5.83 -8.71 -4.24
N ILE A 76 5.03 -8.16 -3.33
CA ILE A 76 4.81 -6.72 -3.17
C ILE A 76 5.30 -6.28 -1.79
N PRO A 77 6.06 -5.17 -1.71
CA PRO A 77 6.30 -4.47 -0.45
C PRO A 77 4.99 -3.99 0.17
N LYS A 78 4.69 -4.46 1.39
CA LYS A 78 3.52 -4.05 2.16
C LYS A 78 3.90 -2.91 3.07
N CYS A 79 3.21 -1.77 2.99
CA CYS A 79 3.44 -0.67 3.92
C CYS A 79 2.86 -1.01 5.29
N VAL A 80 3.68 -0.91 6.33
CA VAL A 80 3.35 -1.25 7.73
C VAL A 80 3.51 -0.08 8.70
N GLY A 81 4.17 1.00 8.28
CA GLY A 81 4.29 2.23 9.06
C GLY A 81 4.37 3.44 8.14
N VAL A 82 3.72 4.53 8.54
CA VAL A 82 3.71 5.79 7.78
C VAL A 82 3.91 6.94 8.76
N GLU A 83 4.94 7.75 8.52
CA GLU A 83 5.23 8.93 9.35
C GLU A 83 5.51 10.16 8.48
N ARG A 84 5.01 11.32 8.91
CA ARG A 84 5.17 12.58 8.20
C ARG A 84 5.68 13.68 9.12
N LEU A 85 6.54 14.55 8.59
CA LEU A 85 7.08 15.68 9.33
C LEU A 85 5.98 16.68 9.68
N CYS A 86 5.93 17.06 10.96
CA CYS A 86 5.11 18.16 11.44
C CYS A 86 5.66 19.50 10.93
N LYS A 87 4.79 20.42 10.53
CA LYS A 87 5.21 21.74 10.02
C LYS A 87 5.93 22.58 11.08
N ASP A 88 5.43 22.54 12.32
CA ASP A 88 5.86 23.46 13.38
C ASP A 88 6.79 22.79 14.40
N ALA A 89 7.11 21.51 14.20
CA ALA A 89 8.00 20.75 15.07
C ALA A 89 8.84 19.79 14.23
N ASN A 90 10.12 19.65 14.57
CA ASN A 90 11.01 18.68 13.93
C ASN A 90 10.74 17.24 14.41
N MET A 91 9.47 16.83 14.39
CA MET A 91 8.96 15.54 14.84
C MET A 91 8.19 14.86 13.71
N GLN A 92 8.33 13.54 13.64
CA GLN A 92 7.55 12.71 12.73
C GLN A 92 6.25 12.30 13.41
N ILE A 93 5.14 12.47 12.70
CA ILE A 93 3.80 12.11 13.15
C ILE A 93 3.43 10.75 12.56
N PRO A 94 3.29 9.70 13.37
CA PRO A 94 2.91 8.37 12.87
C PRO A 94 1.41 8.30 12.58
N PHE A 95 1.07 7.60 11.50
CA PHE A 95 -0.30 7.28 11.10
C PHE A 95 -0.57 5.78 11.25
N THR A 96 -1.72 5.44 11.81
CA THR A 96 -2.16 4.05 11.91
C THR A 96 -2.70 3.55 10.57
N ALA A 97 -2.85 2.23 10.43
CA ALA A 97 -3.41 1.63 9.22
C ALA A 97 -4.82 2.17 8.89
N ASP A 98 -5.66 2.39 9.91
CA ASP A 98 -7.01 2.90 9.73
C ASP A 98 -7.05 4.37 9.33
N GLU A 99 -6.16 5.19 9.89
CA GLU A 99 -6.02 6.60 9.48
C GLU A 99 -5.53 6.69 8.02
N ILE A 100 -4.60 5.84 7.61
CA ILE A 100 -4.16 5.75 6.21
C ILE A 100 -5.28 5.27 5.29
N ASN A 101 -6.09 4.29 5.70
CA ASN A 101 -7.25 3.84 4.94
C ASN A 101 -8.33 4.92 4.84
N LEU A 102 -8.50 5.75 5.87
CA LEU A 102 -9.40 6.90 5.85
C LEU A 102 -8.89 7.94 4.84
N ILE A 103 -7.61 8.30 4.88
CA ILE A 103 -7.00 9.25 3.92
C ILE A 103 -7.07 8.72 2.49
N TYR A 104 -6.92 7.41 2.28
CA TYR A 104 -7.09 6.82 0.96
C TYR A 104 -8.51 7.03 0.40
N GLN A 105 -9.54 6.87 1.24
CA GLN A 105 -10.94 6.92 0.83
C GLN A 105 -11.51 8.34 0.74
N PHE A 106 -11.10 9.22 1.66
CA PHE A 106 -11.69 10.56 1.84
C PHE A 106 -10.68 11.70 1.65
N GLY A 107 -9.43 11.40 1.28
CA GLY A 107 -8.42 12.40 0.99
C GLY A 107 -8.71 13.15 -0.31
N GLU A 108 -9.11 14.41 -0.16
CA GLU A 108 -9.40 15.36 -1.23
C GLU A 108 -8.11 15.98 -1.81
N GLN A 109 -8.28 16.93 -2.75
CA GLN A 109 -7.17 17.62 -3.41
C GLN A 109 -6.34 18.47 -2.44
N SER A 110 -6.98 19.08 -1.45
CA SER A 110 -6.31 19.88 -0.41
C SER A 110 -6.55 19.34 1.00
N LYS A 111 -5.64 19.71 1.93
CA LYS A 111 -5.80 19.37 3.35
C LYS A 111 -7.05 20.04 3.93
N ALA A 112 -7.30 21.28 3.55
CA ALA A 112 -8.45 22.06 4.03
C ALA A 112 -9.78 21.41 3.65
N GLU A 113 -9.96 20.99 2.39
CA GLU A 113 -11.16 20.28 1.94
C GLU A 113 -11.34 18.95 2.66
N THR A 114 -10.26 18.20 2.83
CA THR A 114 -10.29 16.91 3.54
C THR A 114 -10.70 17.10 4.99
N CYS A 115 -10.10 18.06 5.69
CA CYS A 115 -10.46 18.39 7.07
C CYS A 115 -11.91 18.87 7.18
N ALA A 116 -12.39 19.68 6.24
CA ALA A 116 -13.77 20.15 6.21
C ALA A 116 -14.77 18.99 6.01
N HIS A 117 -14.49 18.10 5.05
CA HIS A 117 -15.31 16.91 4.79
C HIS A 117 -15.37 16.01 6.03
N LEU A 118 -14.22 15.64 6.60
CA LEU A 118 -14.16 14.79 7.79
C LEU A 118 -14.86 15.43 9.00
N SER A 119 -14.75 16.75 9.17
CA SER A 119 -15.44 17.48 10.24
C SER A 119 -16.95 17.50 10.05
N ALA A 120 -17.44 17.59 8.81
CA ALA A 120 -18.87 17.59 8.49
C ALA A 120 -19.54 16.23 8.76
N ILE A 121 -18.83 15.12 8.52
CA ILE A 121 -19.37 13.77 8.77
C ILE A 121 -19.26 13.34 10.25
N LEU A 122 -18.31 13.91 11.00
CA LEU A 122 -18.01 13.52 12.38
C LEU A 122 -19.23 13.45 13.32
N PRO A 123 -20.20 14.41 13.29
CA PRO A 123 -21.39 14.35 14.13
C PRO A 123 -22.33 13.18 13.83
N GLN A 124 -22.27 12.62 12.62
CA GLN A 124 -23.14 11.52 12.18
C GLN A 124 -22.60 10.14 12.55
N ILE A 125 -21.34 10.05 12.95
CA ILE A 125 -20.68 8.80 13.32
C ILE A 125 -21.13 8.39 14.72
N LYS A 126 -21.90 7.30 14.80
CA LYS A 126 -22.35 6.72 16.07
C LYS A 126 -21.30 5.81 16.70
N ASP A 127 -20.50 5.16 15.87
CA ASP A 127 -19.44 4.26 16.33
C ASP A 127 -18.29 5.04 16.97
N ASN A 128 -17.98 4.73 18.22
CA ASN A 128 -17.00 5.49 18.98
C ASN A 128 -15.57 5.29 18.46
N ASP A 129 -15.24 4.08 18.00
CA ASP A 129 -13.91 3.75 17.50
C ASP A 129 -13.63 4.51 16.19
N THR A 130 -14.58 4.48 15.25
CA THR A 130 -14.52 5.28 14.01
C THR A 130 -14.44 6.78 14.32
N LYS A 131 -15.21 7.26 15.30
CA LYS A 131 -15.17 8.66 15.73
C LYS A 131 -13.78 9.05 16.26
N GLN A 132 -13.14 8.18 17.05
CA GLN A 132 -11.78 8.39 17.53
C GLN A 132 -10.76 8.39 16.38
N ILE A 133 -10.88 7.50 15.41
CA ILE A 133 -10.01 7.44 14.23
C ILE A 133 -10.12 8.75 13.42
N VAL A 134 -11.33 9.24 13.16
CA VAL A 134 -11.54 10.50 12.43
C VAL A 134 -10.98 11.69 13.22
N CYS A 135 -11.26 11.78 14.53
CA CYS A 135 -10.72 12.83 15.40
C CYS A 135 -9.18 12.83 15.44
N SER A 136 -8.56 11.65 15.57
CA SER A 136 -7.10 11.50 15.58
C SER A 136 -6.51 11.90 14.24
N THR A 137 -7.11 11.46 13.13
CA THR A 137 -6.69 11.84 11.78
C THR A 137 -6.75 13.36 11.60
N LEU A 138 -7.86 14.01 11.96
CA LEU A 138 -8.02 15.47 11.86
C LEU A 138 -6.92 16.22 12.62
N LYS A 139 -6.62 15.80 13.85
CA LYS A 139 -5.54 16.42 14.65
C LYS A 139 -4.19 16.28 13.97
N LYS A 140 -3.86 15.09 13.44
CA LYS A 140 -2.60 14.82 12.75
C LYS A 140 -2.50 15.58 11.43
N LEU A 141 -3.58 15.65 10.65
CA LEU A 141 -3.61 16.41 9.41
C LEU A 141 -3.37 17.90 9.68
N ASN A 142 -4.00 18.48 10.69
CA ASN A 142 -3.87 19.91 10.99
C ASN A 142 -2.43 20.37 11.24
N VAL A 143 -1.55 19.50 11.75
CA VAL A 143 -0.14 19.81 12.00
C VAL A 143 0.78 19.58 10.80
N LEU A 144 0.26 19.06 9.67
CA LEU A 144 1.03 18.92 8.44
C LEU A 144 0.99 20.20 7.60
N SER A 145 2.04 20.43 6.80
CA SER A 145 2.00 21.39 5.70
C SER A 145 1.10 20.87 4.56
N GLU A 146 0.66 21.74 3.66
CA GLU A 146 -0.09 21.32 2.45
C GLU A 146 0.76 20.41 1.55
N GLU A 147 2.06 20.68 1.45
CA GLU A 147 2.98 19.86 0.66
C GLU A 147 3.10 18.44 1.21
N THR A 148 3.38 18.30 2.51
CA THR A 148 3.47 16.99 3.17
C THR A 148 2.14 16.23 3.10
N TYR A 149 1.01 16.94 3.18
CA TYR A 149 -0.32 16.36 3.01
C TYR A 149 -0.52 15.83 1.57
N ALA A 150 -0.18 16.62 0.55
CA ALA A 150 -0.30 16.22 -0.85
C ALA A 150 0.57 14.98 -1.14
N GLU A 151 1.81 14.95 -0.64
CA GLU A 151 2.70 13.80 -0.75
C GLU A 151 2.14 12.55 -0.06
N LEU A 152 1.60 12.69 1.16
CA LEU A 152 0.96 11.61 1.91
C LEU A 152 -0.19 10.99 1.11
N THR A 153 -1.09 11.83 0.60
CA THR A 153 -2.27 11.39 -0.16
C THR A 153 -1.87 10.74 -1.49
N ALA A 154 -0.95 11.35 -2.24
CA ALA A 154 -0.47 10.81 -3.52
C ALA A 154 0.24 9.46 -3.34
N THR A 155 1.14 9.35 -2.37
CA THR A 155 1.87 8.11 -2.05
C THR A 155 0.89 7.02 -1.62
N THR A 156 -0.06 7.36 -0.75
CA THR A 156 -1.07 6.40 -0.27
C THR A 156 -1.97 5.89 -1.39
N LYS A 157 -2.44 6.77 -2.29
CA LYS A 157 -3.24 6.37 -3.46
C LYS A 157 -2.46 5.43 -4.38
N ARG A 158 -1.21 5.75 -4.72
CA ARG A 158 -0.36 4.89 -5.57
C ARG A 158 -0.12 3.51 -4.97
N ARG A 159 0.14 3.44 -3.66
CA ARG A 159 0.33 2.17 -2.93
C ARG A 159 -0.92 1.30 -3.00
N LYS A 160 -2.07 1.83 -2.59
CA LYS A 160 -3.33 1.09 -2.54
C LYS A 160 -3.78 0.61 -3.92
N LEU A 161 -3.59 1.43 -4.96
CA LEU A 161 -3.85 1.03 -6.34
C LEU A 161 -2.96 -0.14 -6.76
N THR A 162 -1.66 -0.07 -6.49
CA THR A 162 -0.71 -1.12 -6.86
C THR A 162 -1.00 -2.45 -6.14
N GLU A 163 -1.30 -2.39 -4.85
CA GLU A 163 -1.71 -3.56 -4.05
C GLU A 163 -2.98 -4.21 -4.62
N ARG A 164 -3.97 -3.40 -4.97
CA ARG A 164 -5.24 -3.84 -5.56
C ARG A 164 -5.04 -4.48 -6.93
N ASP A 165 -4.29 -3.83 -7.81
CA ASP A 165 -4.06 -4.28 -9.19
C ASP A 165 -3.31 -5.62 -9.21
N HIS A 166 -2.33 -5.78 -8.32
CA HIS A 166 -1.66 -7.06 -8.16
C HIS A 166 -2.58 -8.14 -7.60
N SER A 167 -3.40 -7.82 -6.60
CA SER A 167 -4.39 -8.76 -6.05
C SER A 167 -5.34 -9.27 -7.15
N ILE A 168 -5.78 -8.37 -8.04
CA ILE A 168 -6.59 -8.73 -9.22
C ILE A 168 -5.78 -9.66 -10.15
N LYS A 169 -4.55 -9.27 -10.52
CA LYS A 169 -3.68 -10.06 -11.42
C LYS A 169 -3.43 -11.47 -10.89
N VAL A 170 -3.17 -11.62 -9.60
CA VAL A 170 -2.95 -12.93 -8.95
C VAL A 170 -4.20 -13.79 -9.03
N ARG A 171 -5.37 -13.24 -8.72
CA ARG A 171 -6.65 -13.95 -8.79
C ARG A 171 -6.99 -14.39 -10.22
N LEU A 172 -6.76 -13.52 -11.21
CA LEU A 172 -6.94 -13.86 -12.63
C LEU A 172 -5.99 -14.97 -13.08
N SER A 173 -4.71 -14.88 -12.74
CA SER A 173 -3.71 -15.91 -13.07
C SER A 173 -4.07 -17.28 -12.45
N LYS A 174 -4.65 -17.29 -11.25
CA LYS A 174 -5.12 -18.51 -10.61
C LYS A 174 -6.31 -19.13 -11.36
N ALA A 175 -7.28 -18.30 -11.76
CA ALA A 175 -8.44 -18.75 -12.55
C ALA A 175 -8.02 -19.31 -13.93
N GLU A 176 -7.08 -18.66 -14.62
CA GLU A 176 -6.56 -19.13 -15.92
C GLU A 176 -5.84 -20.49 -15.81
N LYS A 177 -5.15 -20.75 -14.70
CA LYS A 177 -4.51 -22.05 -14.44
C LYS A 177 -5.56 -23.14 -14.22
N GLN A 178 -6.60 -22.85 -13.44
CA GLN A 178 -7.71 -23.79 -13.20
C GLN A 178 -8.47 -24.13 -14.48
N LEU A 179 -8.54 -23.22 -15.46
CA LEU A 179 -9.12 -23.49 -16.77
C LEU A 179 -8.29 -24.46 -17.63
N LYS A 180 -6.97 -24.49 -17.41
CA LYS A 180 -6.01 -25.31 -18.17
C LYS A 180 -5.78 -26.69 -17.54
N GLU A 181 -6.18 -26.90 -16.29
CA GLU A 181 -6.23 -28.22 -15.67
C GLU A 181 -7.48 -28.96 -16.18
N PRO A 182 -7.36 -30.09 -16.89
CA PRO A 182 -8.52 -30.85 -17.33
C PRO A 182 -9.29 -31.28 -16.09
N THR A 183 -10.58 -30.93 -16.05
CA THR A 183 -11.51 -31.42 -15.03
C THR A 183 -11.61 -32.93 -15.17
N ILE A 184 -10.82 -33.69 -14.40
CA ILE A 184 -11.01 -35.13 -14.26
C ILE A 184 -12.31 -35.32 -13.47
N THR A 185 -13.42 -35.31 -14.20
CA THR A 185 -14.70 -35.88 -13.75
C THR A 185 -15.12 -36.94 -14.75
N GLU A 186 -14.36 -38.03 -14.78
CA GLU A 186 -14.88 -39.36 -15.09
C GLU A 186 -14.96 -40.12 -13.75
N GLY A 187 -16.02 -40.84 -13.37
CA GLY A 187 -17.12 -41.34 -14.17
C GLY A 187 -18.46 -41.35 -13.43
N LYS A 188 -19.48 -40.89 -14.16
CA LYS A 188 -20.81 -41.52 -14.12
C LYS A 188 -20.68 -42.86 -14.85
N GLN A 189 -20.45 -43.96 -14.14
CA GLN A 189 -20.60 -45.30 -14.71
C GLN A 189 -21.98 -45.89 -14.37
N ASN A 190 -22.76 -46.05 -15.43
CA ASN A 190 -23.64 -47.18 -15.74
C ASN A 190 -25.00 -47.33 -15.04
N ARG A 191 -26.02 -46.73 -15.66
CA ARG A 191 -27.34 -47.37 -15.85
C ARG A 191 -27.33 -48.14 -17.18
N ILE A 192 -27.13 -49.46 -17.13
CA ILE A 192 -27.68 -50.40 -18.14
C ILE A 192 -28.11 -51.66 -17.39
N GLY A 193 -29.35 -52.09 -17.62
CA GLY A 193 -30.13 -52.95 -16.72
C GLY A 193 -29.86 -54.45 -16.77
N ARG A 194 -30.44 -55.15 -15.78
CA ARG A 194 -30.86 -56.55 -15.91
C ARG A 194 -32.06 -56.80 -14.99
N LYS A 195 -33.26 -56.79 -15.57
CA LYS A 195 -34.50 -57.32 -14.97
C LYS A 195 -34.39 -58.85 -15.03
N GLY A 196 -34.00 -59.48 -13.93
CA GLY A 196 -34.06 -60.94 -13.75
C GLY A 196 -35.36 -61.31 -13.05
N LYS A 197 -36.15 -62.17 -13.70
CA LYS A 197 -37.46 -62.69 -13.27
C LYS A 197 -37.38 -63.35 -11.88
N ALA A 198 -38.28 -62.96 -10.98
CA ALA A 198 -38.65 -63.78 -9.84
C ALA A 198 -39.66 -64.84 -10.32
N GLY A 199 -39.27 -66.11 -10.26
CA GLY A 199 -40.19 -67.23 -10.37
C GLY A 199 -40.95 -67.39 -9.07
N MET A 200 -42.28 -67.31 -9.17
CA MET A 200 -43.23 -67.86 -8.21
C MET A 200 -43.34 -69.36 -8.51
N GLU A 201 -43.02 -70.21 -7.55
CA GLU A 201 -43.61 -71.55 -7.46
C GLU A 201 -44.31 -71.66 -6.11
N LEU A 202 -45.53 -72.22 -6.17
CA LEU A 202 -46.39 -72.65 -5.08
C LEU A 202 -45.91 -73.99 -4.54
#